data_AF-A0A1T5ALC0-F1
#
_entry.id   AF-A0A1T5ALC0-F1
#
_cell.length_a   1.000
_cell.length_b   1.000
_cell.length_c   1.000
_cell.angle_alpha   90.00
_cell.angle_beta   90.00
_cell.angle_gamma   90.00
#
_symmetry.space_group_name_H-M   'P 1'
#
loop_
_entity.id
_entity.type
_entity.pdbx_description
1 polymer ?
#
loop_
_entity_poly.entity_id
_entity_poly.type
_entity_poly.pdbx_seq_one_letter_code
_entity_poly.pdbx_strand_id
1 'polypeptide(L)' 'MAGLISGLARLGALGAEGRRQLQTLTLDQLHSVASYANRAAAITCSRKGANPPWSAELGELAR' A
#
# COMPACT_ATOMS: atom_id res chain seq x y z
N MET A 1 7.78 -3.63 1.54
CA MET A 1 7.57 -2.49 2.48
C MET A 1 7.01 -1.25 1.81
N ALA A 2 7.61 -0.70 0.74
CA ALA A 2 7.13 0.54 0.11
C ALA A 2 5.63 0.55 -0.26
N GLY A 3 5.11 -0.54 -0.83
CA GLY A 3 3.68 -0.65 -1.16
C GLY A 3 2.74 -0.54 0.04
N LEU A 4 3.12 -1.10 1.20
CA LEU A 4 2.33 -1.00 2.44
C LEU A 4 2.26 0.46 2.93
N ILE A 5 3.42 1.11 3.01
CA ILE A 5 3.53 2.50 3.47
C ILE A 5 2.80 3.45 2.51
N SER A 6 2.92 3.22 1.19
CA SER A 6 2.20 3.98 0.16
C SER A 6 0.68 3.80 0.28
N GLY A 7 0.20 2.57 0.51
CA GLY A 7 -1.22 2.32 0.76
C GLY A 7 -1.74 3.06 2.00
N LEU A 8 -0.99 3.03 3.11
CA LEU A 8 -1.34 3.79 4.32
C LEU A 8 -1.32 5.31 4.09
N ALA A 9 -0.40 5.83 3.28
CA ALA A 9 -0.36 7.24 2.90
C ALA A 9 -1.66 7.67 2.21
N ARG A 10 -2.19 6.81 1.31
CA ARG A 10 -3.44 7.06 0.57
C ARG A 10 -4.67 7.04 1.47
N LEU A 11 -4.60 6.35 2.62
CA LEU A 11 -5.63 6.40 3.66
C LEU A 11 -5.45 7.57 4.64
N GLY A 12 -4.43 8.42 4.47
CA GLY A 12 -4.12 9.48 5.43
C GLY A 12 -3.64 8.96 6.79
N ALA A 13 -3.13 7.72 6.85
CA ALA A 13 -2.79 7.02 8.09
C ALA A 13 -1.30 7.17 8.49
N LEU A 14 -0.58 8.14 7.92
CA LEU A 14 0.84 8.36 8.21
C LEU A 14 1.05 9.60 9.09
N GLY A 15 2.18 9.61 9.80
CA GLY A 15 2.58 10.73 10.66
C GLY A 15 1.82 10.81 11.98
N ALA A 16 2.07 11.88 12.73
CA ALA A 16 1.40 12.12 14.00
C ALA A 16 -0.10 12.40 13.77
N GLU A 17 -0.40 13.11 12.69
CA GLU A 17 -1.73 13.50 12.24
C GLU A 17 -2.58 12.29 11.86
N GLY A 18 -1.98 11.29 11.21
CA GLY A 18 -2.65 10.05 10.79
C GLY A 18 -2.76 8.97 11.87
N ARG A 19 -2.23 9.20 13.09
CA ARG A 19 -2.15 8.16 14.15
C ARG A 19 -3.51 7.59 14.54
N ARG A 20 -4.52 8.44 14.70
CA ARG A 20 -5.90 7.99 14.99
C ARG A 20 -6.47 7.15 13.85
N GLN A 21 -6.23 7.56 12.60
CA GLN A 21 -6.67 6.81 11.43
C GLN A 21 -6.02 5.43 11.38
N LEU A 22 -4.71 5.34 11.65
CA LEU A 22 -3.99 4.07 11.72
C LEU A 22 -4.55 3.14 12.80
N GLN A 23 -4.89 3.67 13.98
CA GLN A 23 -5.45 2.89 15.09
C GLN A 23 -6.88 2.41 14.86
N THR A 24 -7.60 3.05 13.94
CA THR A 24 -9.03 2.78 13.67
C THR A 24 -9.25 2.17 12.29
N LEU A 25 -8.18 1.66 11.65
CA LEU A 25 -8.30 0.94 10.38
C LEU A 25 -9.26 -0.25 10.55
N THR A 26 -10.24 -0.29 9.65
CA THR A 26 -11.12 -1.44 9.52
C THR A 26 -10.39 -2.62 8.89
N LEU A 27 -10.95 -3.81 9.05
CA LEU A 27 -10.43 -5.02 8.42
C LEU A 27 -10.38 -4.88 6.89
N ASP A 28 -11.40 -4.27 6.27
CA ASP A 28 -11.47 -4.06 4.83
C ASP A 28 -10.39 -3.09 4.33
N GLN A 29 -10.12 -2.02 5.07
CA GLN A 29 -9.03 -1.09 4.76
C GLN A 29 -7.67 -1.79 4.89
N LEU A 30 -7.48 -2.61 5.92
CA LEU A 30 -6.25 -3.38 6.08
C LEU A 30 -6.05 -4.38 4.93
N HIS A 31 -7.10 -5.09 4.52
CA HIS A 31 -7.06 -5.97 3.35
C HIS A 31 -6.75 -5.21 2.07
N SER A 32 -7.33 -4.02 1.88
CA SER A 32 -7.09 -3.19 0.70
C SER A 32 -5.63 -2.75 0.63
N VAL A 33 -5.05 -2.28 1.74
CA VAL A 33 -3.64 -1.88 1.83
C VAL A 33 -2.71 -3.08 1.65
N ALA A 34 -3.03 -4.23 2.25
CA ALA A 34 -2.25 -5.46 2.09
C ALA A 34 -2.28 -5.97 0.64
N SER A 35 -3.44 -5.94 -0.01
CA SER A 35 -3.60 -6.32 -1.43
C SER A 35 -2.81 -5.38 -2.35
N TYR A 36 -2.87 -4.07 -2.10
CA TYR A 36 -2.08 -3.08 -2.83
C TYR A 36 -0.57 -3.33 -2.66
N ALA A 37 -0.12 -3.58 -1.43
CA ALA A 37 1.28 -3.94 -1.15
C ALA A 37 1.70 -5.24 -1.82
N ASN A 38 0.82 -6.24 -1.84
CA ASN A 38 1.06 -7.52 -2.49
C ASN A 38 1.19 -7.37 -4.01
N ARG A 39 0.36 -6.55 -4.66
CA ARG A 39 0.49 -6.22 -6.09
C ARG A 39 1.85 -5.60 -6.40
N ALA A 40 2.33 -4.69 -5.53
CA ALA A 40 3.67 -4.11 -5.68
C ALA A 40 4.79 -5.14 -5.60
N ALA A 41 4.70 -6.03 -4.61
CA ALA A 41 5.64 -7.13 -4.45
C ALA A 41 5.60 -8.09 -5.65
N ALA A 42 4.41 -8.45 -6.13
CA ALA A 42 4.23 -9.35 -7.27
C ALA A 42 4.88 -8.80 -8.54
N ILE A 43 4.70 -7.50 -8.86
CA ILE A 43 5.36 -6.89 -10.01
C ILE A 43 6.88 -6.90 -9.84
N THR A 44 7.38 -6.60 -8.64
CA THR A 44 8.82 -6.64 -8.35
C THR A 44 9.39 -8.04 -8.58
N CYS A 45 8.74 -9.07 -8.04
CA CYS A 45 9.15 -10.48 -8.20
C CYS A 45 9.02 -11.00 -9.63
N SER A 46 8.20 -10.36 -10.48
CA SER A 46 8.04 -10.75 -11.88
C SER A 46 9.17 -10.24 -12.81
N ARG A 47 10.09 -9.42 -12.28
CA ARG A 47 11.15 -8.74 -13.05
C ARG A 47 12.52 -9.07 -12.48
N LYS A 48 13.55 -8.89 -13.30
CA LYS A 48 14.93 -9.11 -12.87
C LYS A 48 15.35 -8.07 -11.82
N GLY A 49 15.77 -8.55 -10.65
CA GLY A 49 16.32 -7.74 -9.57
C GLY A 49 15.26 -6.97 -8.78
N ALA A 50 15.71 -6.09 -7.88
CA ALA A 50 14.84 -5.22 -7.09
C ALA A 50 14.32 -4.05 -7.96
N ASN A 51 13.42 -4.37 -8.90
CA ASN A 51 12.81 -3.42 -9.82
C ASN A 51 11.34 -3.19 -9.46
N PRO A 52 11.04 -2.28 -8.49
CA PRO A 52 9.68 -2.03 -8.05
C PRO A 52 8.84 -1.35 -9.13
N PRO A 53 7.51 -1.49 -9.08
CA PRO A 53 6.62 -0.82 -10.03
C PRO A 53 6.55 0.69 -9.84
N TRP A 54 6.22 1.39 -10.92
CA TRP A 54 5.72 2.76 -10.90
C TRP A 54 4.24 2.80 -10.45
N SER A 55 3.78 3.96 -9.97
CA SER A 55 2.38 4.14 -9.55
C SER A 55 1.36 3.80 -10.65
N ALA A 56 1.68 4.10 -11.91
CA ALA A 56 0.84 3.77 -13.06
C ALA A 56 0.66 2.25 -13.27
N GLU A 57 1.60 1.43 -12.79
CA GLU A 57 1.54 -0.03 -12.91
C GLU A 57 0.77 -0.68 -11.74
N LEU A 58 0.62 0.03 -10.63
CA LEU A 58 -0.05 -0.43 -9.42
C LEU A 58 -1.56 -0.21 -9.43
N GLY A 59 -2.04 0.78 -10.20
CA GLY A 59 -3.43 1.21 -10.18
C GLY A 59 -3.85 1.77 -8.82
N GLU A 60 -5.16 1.92 -8.63
CA GLU A 60 -5.72 2.54 -7.43
C GLU A 60 -5.85 1.57 -6.25
N LEU A 61 -5.84 2.13 -5.03
CA LEU A 61 -6.19 1.41 -3.80
C LEU A 61 -7.69 1.13 -3.81
N ALA A 62 -8.09 -0.11 -3.50
CA ALA A 62 -9.50 -0.46 -3.33
C ALA A 62 -10.11 0.34 -2.17
N ARG A 63 -11.38 0.76 -2.32
CA ARG A 63 -12.14 1.46 -1.26
C ARG A 63 -12.69 0.48 -0.26
#